data_AF-A0A958XDW0-F1
#
_entry.id   AF-A0A958XDW0-F1
#
_cell.length_a   1.000
_cell.length_b   1.000
_cell.length_c   1.000
_cell.angle_alpha   90.00
_cell.angle_beta   90.00
_cell.angle_gamma   90.00
#
_symmetry.space_group_name_H-M   'P 1'
#
loop_
_entity.id
_entity.type
_entity.pdbx_description
1 polymer ?
#
loop_
_entity_poly.entity_id
_entity_poly.type
_entity_poly.pdbx_seq_one_letter_code
_entity_poly.pdbx_strand_id
1 'polypeptide(L)'
;MNTRILLLLILFALFASTGALPAQAKVRIRVLDENDQPLKFVRLTLSGANLPVETQSNGEFSLEFPPGQNEVIFYPPGGFERIAPPNGQLYLPEDKSRTLTIWLARKGNDNRELESFTKILSKKEQEKAGLQAENENLKNQLGRLESERQTTTAQYDSLKAVLRQNTGNTVDLEREIADLQAVVALKQQLFYKLIAGQLLVYADRLKDLRDALPRISDAFIDPRAMQGFEQIIARYNTARDSVLQNYRGNVEIVRSLWGESSARDLDAVYEKALVSVHQQTVLPLNTFVLDQFRAVRAEEVRPAKARKKAQNSANETFAKLNAAIPGLETNTRTALAKLEALIH
;
A
#
# COMPACT_ATOMS: atom_id res chain seq x y z
N MET A 1 63.10 24.11 -106.64
CA MET A 1 64.11 24.43 -105.60
C MET A 1 63.67 23.77 -104.31
N ASN A 2 64.44 22.99 -103.56
CA ASN A 2 65.71 22.30 -103.80
C ASN A 2 65.80 21.24 -102.69
N THR A 3 65.94 19.98 -103.08
CA THR A 3 66.72 18.99 -102.33
C THR A 3 68.12 19.56 -102.11
N ARG A 4 68.69 19.42 -100.90
CA ARG A 4 70.13 19.35 -100.53
C ARG A 4 70.56 20.08 -99.26
N ILE A 5 69.75 20.94 -98.63
CA ILE A 5 70.26 21.75 -97.50
C ILE A 5 69.94 21.16 -96.11
N LEU A 6 69.00 20.23 -95.97
CA LEU A 6 68.80 19.53 -94.70
C LEU A 6 69.64 18.24 -94.59
N LEU A 7 70.79 18.22 -95.27
CA LEU A 7 71.77 17.13 -95.25
C LEU A 7 72.96 17.42 -94.31
N LEU A 8 72.95 18.51 -93.54
CA LEU A 8 74.19 18.97 -92.87
C LEU A 8 74.08 19.56 -91.45
N LEU A 9 72.91 19.52 -90.78
CA LEU A 9 72.81 19.99 -89.37
C LEU A 9 72.22 19.00 -88.35
N ILE A 10 71.69 17.86 -88.80
CA ILE A 10 71.44 16.60 -88.04
C ILE A 10 72.67 15.71 -87.80
N LEU A 11 73.87 16.21 -88.11
CA LEU A 11 75.12 15.47 -87.98
C LEU A 11 75.74 15.75 -86.60
N PHE A 12 75.03 15.45 -85.50
CA PHE A 12 75.66 15.30 -84.16
C PHE A 12 74.83 14.61 -83.07
N ALA A 13 73.73 13.91 -83.38
CA ALA A 13 73.01 13.14 -82.36
C ALA A 13 72.69 11.74 -82.87
N LEU A 14 73.20 10.77 -82.11
CA LEU A 14 72.97 9.33 -82.18
C LEU A 14 73.79 8.55 -83.22
N PHE A 15 75.10 8.52 -82.95
CA PHE A 15 75.76 7.22 -82.74
C PHE A 15 74.92 6.35 -81.78
N ALA A 16 74.95 5.03 -82.02
CA ALA A 16 74.50 3.97 -81.11
C ALA A 16 72.99 3.69 -81.05
N SER A 17 72.47 3.04 -82.10
CA SER A 17 71.50 1.96 -81.88
C SER A 17 72.23 0.61 -81.95
N THR A 18 73.13 0.37 -81.01
CA THR A 18 73.50 -0.98 -80.61
C THR A 18 72.23 -1.63 -80.08
N GLY A 19 71.69 -2.59 -80.83
CA GLY A 19 70.65 -3.49 -80.33
C GLY A 19 71.19 -4.20 -79.10
N ALA A 20 70.76 -3.75 -77.93
CA ALA A 20 70.96 -4.49 -76.69
C ALA A 20 70.20 -5.81 -76.83
N LEU A 21 70.93 -6.93 -76.79
CA LEU A 21 70.35 -8.25 -76.56
C LEU A 21 69.46 -8.16 -75.31
N PRO A 22 68.21 -8.66 -75.36
CA PRO A 22 67.30 -8.48 -74.25
C PRO A 22 67.82 -9.28 -73.04
N ALA A 23 67.99 -8.59 -71.92
CA ALA A 23 68.55 -9.15 -70.69
C ALA A 23 67.67 -10.30 -70.16
N GLN A 24 68.28 -11.45 -69.88
CA GLN A 24 67.63 -12.59 -69.23
C GLN A 24 67.15 -12.18 -67.82
N ALA A 25 65.93 -12.54 -67.46
CA ALA A 25 65.31 -12.11 -66.19
C ALA A 25 65.60 -13.13 -65.08
N LYS A 26 66.25 -12.70 -63.98
CA LYS A 26 66.58 -13.55 -62.84
C LYS A 26 65.52 -13.45 -61.73
N VAL A 27 64.91 -14.56 -61.35
CA VAL A 27 63.88 -14.63 -60.28
C VAL A 27 64.34 -15.60 -59.19
N ARG A 28 64.11 -15.25 -57.92
CA ARG A 28 64.36 -16.12 -56.77
C ARG A 28 63.10 -16.89 -56.40
N ILE A 29 63.25 -18.19 -56.18
CA ILE A 29 62.17 -19.08 -55.75
C ILE A 29 62.60 -19.75 -54.45
N ARG A 30 61.74 -19.66 -53.43
CA ARG A 30 61.89 -20.33 -52.14
C ARG A 30 60.91 -21.49 -52.06
N VAL A 31 61.37 -22.63 -51.56
CA VAL A 31 60.57 -23.84 -51.45
C VAL A 31 60.44 -24.20 -49.97
N LEU A 32 59.21 -24.34 -49.51
CA LEU A 32 58.86 -24.63 -48.11
C LEU A 32 58.10 -25.96 -48.00
N ASP A 33 58.23 -26.61 -46.84
CA ASP A 33 57.43 -27.81 -46.49
C ASP A 33 56.08 -27.45 -45.84
N GLU A 34 55.31 -28.48 -45.45
CA GLU A 34 54.03 -28.33 -44.73
C GLU A 34 54.10 -27.59 -43.38
N ASN A 35 55.30 -27.31 -42.86
CA ASN A 35 55.56 -26.63 -41.59
C ASN A 35 56.32 -25.30 -41.77
N ASP A 36 56.25 -24.71 -42.96
CA ASP A 36 56.95 -23.46 -43.35
C ASP A 36 58.49 -23.54 -43.23
N GLN A 37 59.08 -24.73 -43.26
CA GLN A 37 60.55 -24.90 -43.23
C GLN A 37 61.16 -24.97 -44.63
N PRO A 38 62.35 -24.38 -44.86
CA PRO A 38 63.01 -24.44 -46.17
C PRO A 38 63.37 -25.88 -46.57
N LEU A 39 62.86 -26.31 -47.72
CA LEU A 39 63.19 -27.60 -48.30
C LEU A 39 64.53 -27.53 -49.02
N LYS A 40 65.53 -28.24 -48.48
CA LYS A 40 66.93 -28.19 -48.93
C LYS A 40 67.23 -29.32 -49.90
N PHE A 41 68.06 -29.04 -50.91
CA PHE A 41 68.55 -30.02 -51.89
C PHE A 41 67.44 -30.79 -52.65
N VAL A 42 66.28 -30.17 -52.82
CA VAL A 42 65.14 -30.72 -53.56
C VAL A 42 65.25 -30.34 -55.03
N ARG A 43 65.13 -31.33 -55.92
CA ARG A 43 65.15 -31.15 -57.38
C ARG A 43 63.74 -30.86 -57.91
N LEU A 44 63.59 -29.71 -58.55
CA LEU A 44 62.36 -29.26 -59.16
C LEU A 44 62.51 -29.19 -60.67
N THR A 45 61.40 -29.44 -61.37
CA THR A 45 61.32 -29.25 -62.83
C THR A 45 60.33 -28.13 -63.12
N LEU A 46 60.73 -27.19 -63.98
CA LEU A 46 59.95 -26.02 -64.38
C LEU A 46 59.74 -26.04 -65.89
N SER A 47 58.52 -25.75 -66.35
CA SER A 47 58.21 -25.65 -67.79
C SER A 47 58.88 -24.41 -68.40
N GLY A 48 60.07 -24.57 -68.98
CA GLY A 48 60.85 -23.47 -69.58
C GLY A 48 62.32 -23.45 -69.17
N ALA A 49 62.72 -24.24 -68.17
CA ALA A 49 64.12 -24.46 -67.82
C ALA A 49 64.66 -25.69 -68.58
N ASN A 50 65.80 -25.56 -69.27
CA ASN A 50 66.42 -26.69 -69.98
C ASN A 50 67.03 -27.75 -69.05
N LEU A 51 67.10 -27.51 -67.74
CA LEU A 51 67.65 -28.42 -66.74
C LEU A 51 66.84 -28.36 -65.43
N PRO A 52 66.68 -29.49 -64.71
CA PRO A 52 66.11 -29.51 -63.37
C PRO A 52 66.99 -28.70 -62.41
N VAL A 53 66.35 -27.95 -61.50
CA VAL A 53 67.05 -27.05 -60.58
C VAL A 53 66.92 -27.55 -59.16
N GLU A 54 68.00 -27.47 -58.41
CA GLU A 54 68.09 -27.94 -57.04
C GLU A 54 68.14 -26.75 -56.08
N THR A 55 67.29 -26.79 -55.05
CA THR A 55 67.28 -25.77 -53.98
C THR A 55 68.59 -25.81 -53.19
N GLN A 56 69.14 -24.65 -52.85
CA GLN A 56 70.34 -24.49 -52.03
C GLN A 56 70.07 -24.83 -50.55
N SER A 57 71.08 -24.71 -49.69
CA SER A 57 71.00 -25.00 -48.25
C SER A 57 70.01 -24.12 -47.47
N ASN A 58 69.55 -23.01 -48.07
CA ASN A 58 68.52 -22.11 -47.54
C ASN A 58 67.13 -22.36 -48.16
N GLY A 59 66.95 -23.42 -48.95
CA GLY A 59 65.71 -23.76 -49.64
C GLY A 59 65.35 -22.84 -50.82
N GLU A 60 66.31 -22.05 -51.31
CA GLU A 60 66.10 -21.15 -52.45
C GLU A 60 66.91 -21.58 -53.68
N PHE A 61 66.42 -21.18 -54.85
CA PHE A 61 67.21 -21.19 -56.08
C PHE A 61 66.89 -19.96 -56.92
N SER A 62 67.81 -19.59 -57.82
CA SER A 62 67.60 -18.52 -58.79
C SER A 62 67.52 -19.10 -60.18
N LEU A 63 66.51 -18.70 -60.95
CA LEU A 63 66.38 -19.09 -62.36
C LEU A 63 66.41 -17.86 -63.26
N GLU A 64 67.07 -17.99 -64.41
CA GLU A 64 67.08 -17.00 -65.48
C GLU A 64 66.10 -17.42 -66.59
N PHE A 65 65.16 -16.55 -66.92
CA PHE A 65 64.13 -16.80 -67.93
C PHE A 65 64.36 -15.95 -69.19
N PRO A 66 64.04 -16.48 -70.39
CA PRO A 66 64.01 -15.69 -71.61
C PRO A 66 62.98 -14.54 -71.51
N PRO A 67 63.29 -13.36 -72.08
CA PRO A 67 62.39 -12.20 -72.03
C PRO A 67 61.06 -12.50 -72.75
N GLY A 68 59.93 -12.27 -72.06
CA GLY A 68 58.57 -12.45 -72.59
C GLY A 68 57.76 -13.62 -72.00
N GLN A 69 58.34 -14.44 -71.11
CA GLN A 69 57.59 -15.42 -70.31
C GLN A 69 57.03 -14.79 -69.04
N ASN A 70 55.72 -14.90 -68.83
CA ASN A 70 55.02 -14.34 -67.65
C ASN A 70 54.54 -15.42 -66.67
N GLU A 71 54.63 -16.69 -67.04
CA GLU A 71 54.14 -17.83 -66.25
C GLU A 71 55.02 -19.06 -66.43
N VAL A 72 55.19 -19.84 -65.37
CA VAL A 72 55.92 -21.11 -65.35
C VAL A 72 55.13 -22.15 -64.58
N ILE A 73 55.12 -23.38 -65.05
CA ILE A 73 54.52 -24.51 -64.34
C ILE A 73 55.62 -25.28 -63.63
N PHE A 74 55.50 -25.43 -62.32
CA PHE A 74 56.37 -26.28 -61.53
C PHE A 74 55.77 -27.68 -61.36
N TYR A 75 56.64 -28.68 -61.45
CA TYR A 75 56.33 -30.08 -61.21
C TYR A 75 56.98 -30.51 -59.89
N PRO A 76 56.19 -31.00 -58.92
CA PRO A 76 56.75 -31.47 -57.65
C PRO A 76 57.64 -32.69 -57.87
N PRO A 77 58.70 -32.88 -57.05
CA PRO A 77 59.53 -34.07 -57.10
C PRO A 77 58.75 -35.31 -56.61
N GLY A 78 59.25 -36.49 -56.98
CA GLY A 78 58.71 -37.75 -56.45
C GLY A 78 58.73 -37.78 -54.93
N GLY A 79 57.57 -38.05 -54.30
CA GLY A 79 57.39 -38.06 -52.84
C GLY A 79 56.73 -36.81 -52.24
N PHE A 80 56.42 -35.80 -53.04
CA PHE A 80 55.76 -34.56 -52.58
C PHE A 80 54.48 -34.23 -53.38
N GLU A 81 53.56 -33.48 -52.75
CA GLU A 81 52.35 -32.90 -53.35
C GLU A 81 52.38 -31.39 -53.29
N ARG A 82 51.68 -30.74 -54.23
CA ARG A 82 51.58 -29.28 -54.30
C ARG A 82 50.60 -28.81 -53.23
N ILE A 83 51.04 -27.94 -52.33
CA ILE A 83 50.14 -27.19 -51.43
C ILE A 83 49.78 -25.87 -52.11
N ALA A 84 50.79 -25.10 -52.55
CA ALA A 84 50.57 -23.83 -53.21
C ALA A 84 51.75 -23.44 -54.14
N PRO A 85 51.47 -22.91 -55.35
CA PRO A 85 50.15 -22.85 -55.99
C PRO A 85 49.62 -24.24 -56.41
N PRO A 86 48.32 -24.54 -56.21
CA PRO A 86 47.75 -25.89 -56.35
C PRO A 86 47.77 -26.43 -57.79
N ASN A 87 47.68 -25.55 -58.78
CA ASN A 87 47.79 -25.88 -60.21
C ASN A 87 49.24 -25.91 -60.71
N GLY A 88 50.21 -25.60 -59.86
CA GLY A 88 51.62 -25.51 -60.26
C GLY A 88 52.01 -24.24 -60.99
N GLN A 89 51.07 -23.33 -61.25
CA GLN A 89 51.32 -22.12 -62.04
C GLN A 89 51.91 -21.01 -61.19
N LEU A 90 53.09 -20.52 -61.58
CA LEU A 90 53.79 -19.41 -60.96
C LEU A 90 53.83 -18.24 -61.93
N TYR A 91 53.21 -17.13 -61.55
CA TYR A 91 53.31 -15.88 -62.27
C TYR A 91 54.62 -15.18 -61.92
N LEU A 92 55.43 -14.88 -62.94
CA LEU A 92 56.71 -14.20 -62.74
C LEU A 92 56.45 -12.72 -62.41
N PRO A 93 56.98 -12.18 -61.30
CA PRO A 93 56.71 -10.81 -60.90
C PRO A 93 57.43 -9.82 -61.83
N GLU A 94 56.76 -8.70 -62.16
CA GLU A 94 57.39 -7.58 -62.89
C GLU A 94 58.54 -6.95 -62.07
N ASP A 95 58.39 -6.96 -60.75
CA ASP A 95 59.40 -6.56 -59.77
C ASP A 95 60.39 -7.71 -59.51
N LYS A 96 61.54 -7.61 -60.18
CA LYS A 96 62.61 -8.62 -60.22
C LYS A 96 63.36 -8.82 -58.89
N SER A 97 62.95 -8.14 -57.82
CA SER A 97 63.50 -8.32 -56.46
C SER A 97 62.70 -9.32 -55.62
N ARG A 98 61.48 -9.67 -56.05
CA ARG A 98 60.55 -10.50 -55.28
C ARG A 98 60.91 -11.98 -55.33
N THR A 99 60.85 -12.62 -54.16
CA THR A 99 60.98 -14.06 -54.01
C THR A 99 59.60 -14.70 -54.14
N LEU A 100 59.45 -15.66 -55.04
CA LEU A 100 58.25 -16.49 -55.15
C LEU A 100 58.36 -17.67 -54.18
N THR A 101 57.24 -18.05 -53.55
CA THR A 101 57.21 -19.16 -52.60
C THR A 101 56.41 -20.33 -53.17
N ILE A 102 56.97 -21.53 -53.09
CA ILE A 102 56.31 -22.80 -53.42
C ILE A 102 56.20 -23.60 -52.13
N TRP A 103 55.01 -24.13 -51.83
CA TRP A 103 54.80 -25.04 -50.72
C TRP A 103 54.57 -26.46 -51.23
N LEU A 104 55.31 -27.41 -50.65
CA LEU A 104 55.21 -28.84 -50.95
C LEU A 104 54.88 -29.61 -49.67
N ALA A 105 53.94 -30.55 -49.75
CA ALA A 105 53.65 -31.51 -48.67
C ALA A 105 54.34 -32.84 -48.97
N ARG A 106 54.86 -33.55 -47.97
CA ARG A 106 55.28 -34.95 -48.14
C ARG A 106 54.04 -35.85 -48.38
N LYS A 107 54.11 -36.78 -49.33
CA LYS A 107 53.05 -37.77 -49.55
C LYS A 107 53.03 -38.78 -48.40
N GLY A 108 52.00 -38.72 -47.54
CA GLY A 108 51.77 -39.73 -46.49
C GLY A 108 50.56 -39.46 -45.58
N ASN A 109 49.59 -40.38 -45.64
CA ASN A 109 48.50 -40.77 -44.73
C ASN A 109 48.34 -40.03 -43.37
N ASP A 110 47.18 -39.38 -43.12
CA ASP A 110 46.40 -39.55 -41.87
C ASP A 110 45.05 -38.78 -41.85
N ASN A 111 43.94 -39.53 -41.94
CA ASN A 111 42.55 -39.03 -41.91
C ASN A 111 42.00 -38.83 -40.48
N ARG A 112 42.79 -39.15 -39.45
CA ARG A 112 42.35 -39.22 -38.04
C ARG A 112 42.19 -37.85 -37.38
N GLU A 113 42.99 -36.87 -37.77
CA GLU A 113 42.91 -35.52 -37.19
C GLU A 113 41.63 -34.80 -37.64
N LEU A 114 41.28 -34.89 -38.92
CA LEU A 114 40.02 -34.35 -39.47
C LEU A 114 38.78 -34.92 -38.77
N GLU A 115 38.73 -36.23 -38.56
CA GLU A 115 37.62 -36.87 -37.82
C GLU A 115 37.53 -36.37 -36.37
N SER A 116 38.68 -36.20 -35.69
CA SER A 116 38.74 -35.66 -34.33
C SER A 116 38.26 -34.21 -34.25
N PHE A 117 38.61 -33.38 -35.24
CA PHE A 117 38.15 -31.99 -35.34
C PHE A 117 36.65 -31.90 -35.58
N THR A 118 36.09 -32.71 -36.49
CA THR A 118 34.64 -32.73 -36.73
C THR A 118 33.84 -33.10 -35.47
N LYS A 119 34.34 -34.04 -34.66
CA LYS A 119 33.69 -34.45 -33.41
C LYS A 119 33.76 -33.36 -32.33
N ILE A 120 34.85 -32.61 -32.28
CA ILE A 120 35.00 -31.46 -31.38
C ILE A 120 34.05 -30.33 -31.80
N LEU A 121 33.97 -30.04 -33.10
CA LEU A 121 33.05 -29.05 -33.66
C LEU A 121 31.59 -29.39 -33.37
N SER A 122 31.16 -30.63 -33.62
CA SER A 122 29.78 -31.05 -33.31
C SER A 122 29.45 -30.93 -31.83
N LYS A 123 30.41 -31.26 -30.94
CA LYS A 123 30.25 -31.10 -29.49
C LYS A 123 30.14 -29.63 -29.11
N LYS A 124 30.92 -28.75 -29.73
CA LYS A 124 30.88 -27.30 -29.51
C LYS A 124 29.60 -26.66 -30.04
N GLU A 125 29.07 -27.14 -31.17
CA GLU A 125 27.77 -26.70 -31.69
C GLU A 125 26.61 -27.15 -30.80
N GLN A 126 26.64 -28.37 -30.28
CA GLN A 126 25.68 -28.84 -29.27
C GLN A 126 25.74 -28.00 -27.98
N GLU A 127 26.95 -27.70 -27.49
CA GLU A 127 27.16 -26.86 -26.31
C GLU A 127 26.60 -25.45 -26.55
N LYS A 128 26.87 -24.85 -27.71
CA LYS A 128 26.30 -23.55 -28.11
C LYS A 128 24.78 -23.57 -28.17
N ALA A 129 24.19 -24.60 -28.78
CA ALA A 129 22.74 -24.76 -28.86
C ALA A 129 22.11 -24.92 -27.46
N GLY A 130 22.75 -25.67 -26.57
CA GLY A 130 22.35 -25.80 -25.16
C GLY A 130 22.38 -24.47 -24.42
N LEU A 131 23.47 -23.71 -24.54
CA LEU A 131 23.61 -22.38 -23.95
C LEU A 131 22.61 -21.37 -24.53
N GLN A 132 22.26 -21.48 -25.81
CA GLN A 132 21.22 -20.64 -26.43
C GLN A 132 19.83 -20.97 -25.87
N ALA A 133 19.49 -22.25 -25.73
CA ALA A 133 18.22 -22.66 -25.14
C ALA A 133 18.11 -22.23 -23.66
N GLU A 134 19.20 -22.33 -22.89
CA GLU A 134 19.25 -21.86 -21.51
C GLU A 134 19.06 -20.33 -21.42
N ASN A 135 19.72 -19.56 -22.29
CA ASN A 135 19.54 -18.11 -22.34
C ASN A 135 18.09 -17.70 -22.65
N GLU A 136 17.44 -18.37 -23.60
CA GLU A 136 16.03 -18.10 -23.90
C GLU A 136 15.12 -18.47 -22.72
N ASN A 137 15.41 -19.56 -21.99
CA ASN A 137 14.68 -19.91 -20.78
C ASN A 137 14.85 -18.86 -19.68
N LEU A 138 16.08 -18.43 -19.41
CA LEU A 138 16.38 -17.39 -18.43
C LEU A 138 15.70 -16.06 -18.77
N LYS A 139 15.69 -15.67 -20.05
CA LYS A 139 15.00 -14.47 -20.53
C LYS A 139 13.48 -14.55 -20.30
N ASN A 140 12.89 -15.71 -20.56
CA ASN A 140 11.47 -15.95 -20.28
C ASN A 140 11.16 -15.91 -18.77
N GLN A 141 12.02 -16.47 -17.94
CA GLN A 141 11.90 -16.37 -16.47
C GLN A 141 12.02 -14.92 -15.99
N LEU A 142 12.97 -14.15 -16.52
CA LEU A 142 13.15 -12.74 -16.18
C LEU A 142 11.88 -11.94 -16.50
N GLY A 143 11.31 -12.13 -17.70
CA GLY A 143 10.07 -11.46 -18.08
C GLY A 143 8.87 -11.80 -17.18
N ARG A 144 8.77 -13.06 -16.72
CA ARG A 144 7.74 -13.46 -15.73
C ARG A 144 7.96 -12.78 -14.38
N LEU A 145 9.18 -12.80 -13.87
CA LEU A 145 9.53 -12.16 -12.60
C LEU A 145 9.32 -10.64 -12.65
N GLU A 146 9.62 -10.00 -13.77
CA GLU A 146 9.34 -8.57 -13.98
C GLU A 146 7.84 -8.27 -13.97
N SER A 147 7.02 -9.12 -14.62
CA SER A 147 5.56 -9.00 -14.58
C SER A 147 5.01 -9.21 -13.16
N GLU A 148 5.49 -10.22 -12.43
CA GLU A 148 5.10 -10.48 -11.03
C GLU A 148 5.50 -9.33 -10.09
N ARG A 149 6.67 -8.71 -10.33
CA ARG A 149 7.09 -7.53 -9.57
C ARG A 149 6.15 -6.35 -9.83
N GLN A 150 5.75 -6.14 -11.08
CA GLN A 150 4.81 -5.08 -11.44
C GLN A 150 3.44 -5.29 -10.81
N THR A 151 2.90 -6.51 -10.83
CA THR A 151 1.61 -6.82 -10.19
C THR A 151 1.68 -6.64 -8.67
N THR A 152 2.77 -7.08 -8.04
CA THR A 152 3.00 -6.90 -6.61
C THR A 152 3.08 -5.42 -6.24
N THR A 153 3.72 -4.60 -7.06
CA THR A 153 3.81 -3.14 -6.85
C THR A 153 2.43 -2.49 -6.93
N ALA A 154 1.63 -2.84 -7.95
CA ALA A 154 0.27 -2.34 -8.09
C ALA A 154 -0.63 -2.75 -6.91
N GLN A 155 -0.49 -4.00 -6.43
CA GLN A 155 -1.20 -4.47 -5.23
C GLN A 155 -0.80 -3.68 -3.98
N TYR A 156 0.50 -3.41 -3.80
CA TYR A 156 1.00 -2.60 -2.70
C TYR A 156 0.44 -1.17 -2.73
N ASP A 157 0.44 -0.53 -3.89
CA ASP A 157 -0.11 0.83 -4.04
C ASP A 157 -1.61 0.87 -3.79
N SER A 158 -2.36 -0.14 -4.27
CA SER A 158 -3.79 -0.30 -3.97
C SER A 158 -4.03 -0.48 -2.47
N LEU A 159 -3.25 -1.32 -1.80
CA LEU A 159 -3.37 -1.54 -0.36
C LEU A 159 -3.08 -0.26 0.43
N LYS A 160 -2.07 0.51 0.01
CA LYS A 160 -1.74 1.80 0.60
C LYS A 160 -2.84 2.83 0.44
N ALA A 161 -3.55 2.84 -0.69
CA ALA A 161 -4.71 3.70 -0.91
C ALA A 161 -5.87 3.34 0.02
N VAL A 162 -6.20 2.05 0.14
CA VAL A 162 -7.23 1.56 1.07
C VAL A 162 -6.88 1.89 2.52
N LEU A 163 -5.62 1.73 2.91
CA LEU A 163 -5.17 2.05 4.27
C LEU A 163 -5.35 3.53 4.59
N ARG A 164 -4.99 4.43 3.67
CA ARG A 164 -5.25 5.87 3.81
C ARG A 164 -6.73 6.20 3.96
N GLN A 165 -7.59 5.56 3.15
CA GLN A 165 -9.03 5.74 3.24
C GLN A 165 -9.58 5.28 4.59
N ASN A 166 -9.17 4.09 5.05
CA ASN A 166 -9.61 3.57 6.34
C ASN A 166 -9.15 4.44 7.50
N THR A 167 -7.91 4.97 7.46
CA THR A 167 -7.45 5.94 8.45
C THR A 167 -8.32 7.21 8.45
N GLY A 168 -8.71 7.72 7.27
CA GLY A 168 -9.65 8.84 7.16
C GLY A 168 -11.00 8.54 7.80
N ASN A 169 -11.59 7.39 7.46
CA ASN A 169 -12.87 6.94 8.02
C ASN A 169 -12.81 6.82 9.55
N THR A 170 -11.71 6.31 10.11
CA THR A 170 -11.53 6.21 11.57
C THR A 170 -11.57 7.60 12.22
N VAL A 171 -10.85 8.58 11.67
CA VAL A 171 -10.84 9.95 12.21
C VAL A 171 -12.22 10.61 12.14
N ASP A 172 -12.95 10.38 11.06
CA ASP A 172 -14.30 10.93 10.91
C ASP A 172 -15.29 10.30 11.90
N LEU A 173 -15.22 8.97 12.10
CA LEU A 173 -16.02 8.28 13.11
C LEU A 173 -15.67 8.72 14.54
N GLU A 174 -14.39 8.94 14.83
CA GLU A 174 -13.94 9.47 16.13
C GLU A 174 -14.52 10.87 16.39
N ARG A 175 -14.56 11.73 15.37
CA ARG A 175 -15.19 13.04 15.45
C ARG A 175 -16.70 12.92 15.68
N GLU A 176 -17.39 12.06 14.94
CA GLU A 176 -18.84 11.84 15.08
C GLU A 176 -19.19 11.31 16.48
N ILE A 177 -18.40 10.37 17.01
CA ILE A 177 -18.56 9.86 18.38
C ILE A 177 -18.41 10.98 19.41
N ALA A 178 -17.39 11.84 19.25
CA ALA A 178 -17.18 12.96 20.16
C ALA A 178 -18.35 13.96 20.11
N ASP A 179 -18.86 14.28 18.92
CA ASP A 179 -20.01 15.17 18.75
C ASP A 179 -21.28 14.57 19.39
N LEU A 180 -21.53 13.27 19.18
CA LEU A 180 -22.66 12.57 19.80
C LEU A 180 -22.55 12.51 21.32
N GLN A 181 -21.35 12.29 21.87
CA GLN A 181 -21.09 12.33 23.31
C GLN A 181 -21.39 13.73 23.88
N ALA A 182 -21.01 14.80 23.19
CA ALA A 182 -21.33 16.16 23.60
C ALA A 182 -22.86 16.41 23.63
N VAL A 183 -23.59 15.89 22.64
CA VAL A 183 -25.06 15.96 22.61
C VAL A 183 -25.69 15.19 23.77
N VAL A 184 -25.18 14.00 24.09
CA VAL A 184 -25.65 13.21 25.23
C VAL A 184 -25.43 13.97 26.54
N ALA A 185 -24.23 14.54 26.76
CA ALA A 185 -23.93 15.32 27.95
C ALA A 185 -24.85 16.53 28.12
N LEU A 186 -25.14 17.25 27.02
CA LEU A 186 -26.10 18.37 27.04
C LEU A 186 -27.52 17.91 27.39
N LYS A 187 -27.98 16.81 26.80
CA LYS A 187 -29.30 16.22 27.13
C LYS A 187 -29.35 15.81 28.60
N GLN A 188 -28.30 15.17 29.10
CA GLN A 188 -28.21 14.76 30.49
C GLN A 188 -28.32 15.97 31.43
N GLN A 189 -27.60 17.06 31.16
CA GLN A 189 -27.69 18.29 31.96
C GLN A 189 -29.10 18.91 31.96
N LEU A 190 -29.74 18.96 30.80
CA LEU A 190 -31.09 19.54 30.67
C LEU A 190 -32.12 18.72 31.44
N PHE A 191 -32.13 17.41 31.25
CA PHE A 191 -33.10 16.53 31.91
C PHE A 191 -32.82 16.39 33.41
N TYR A 192 -31.56 16.38 33.84
CA TYR A 192 -31.20 16.42 35.26
C TYR A 192 -31.84 17.64 35.94
N LYS A 193 -31.65 18.85 35.39
CA LYS A 193 -32.22 20.08 35.96
C LYS A 193 -33.74 20.03 36.06
N LEU A 194 -34.41 19.51 35.03
CA LEU A 194 -35.86 19.38 35.01
C LEU A 194 -36.36 18.40 36.07
N ILE A 195 -35.80 17.19 36.12
CA ILE A 195 -36.18 16.14 37.07
C ILE A 195 -35.89 16.59 38.51
N ALA A 196 -34.68 17.11 38.77
CA ALA A 196 -34.28 17.61 40.07
C ALA A 196 -35.21 18.73 40.53
N GLY A 197 -35.49 19.71 39.67
CA GLY A 197 -36.39 20.82 39.99
C GLY A 197 -37.79 20.34 40.38
N GLN A 198 -38.35 19.39 39.63
CA GLN A 198 -39.68 18.84 39.90
C GLN A 198 -39.74 18.12 41.26
N LEU A 199 -38.78 17.24 41.55
CA LEU A 199 -38.75 16.46 42.79
C LEU A 199 -38.47 17.33 44.02
N LEU A 200 -37.57 18.31 43.91
CA LEU A 200 -37.27 19.24 44.99
C LEU A 200 -38.46 20.15 45.30
N VAL A 201 -39.12 20.70 44.27
CA VAL A 201 -40.35 21.48 44.46
C VAL A 201 -41.43 20.63 45.13
N TYR A 202 -41.61 19.37 44.72
CA TYR A 202 -42.55 18.48 45.39
C TYR A 202 -42.22 18.26 46.87
N ALA A 203 -40.96 17.97 47.19
CA ALA A 203 -40.52 17.75 48.57
C ALA A 203 -40.73 18.99 49.44
N ASP A 204 -40.48 20.19 48.90
CA ASP A 204 -40.70 21.44 49.63
C ASP A 204 -42.19 21.75 49.83
N ARG A 205 -43.05 21.56 48.81
CA ARG A 205 -44.50 21.74 48.97
C ARG A 205 -45.12 20.73 49.94
N LEU A 206 -44.55 19.53 50.02
CA LEU A 206 -44.95 18.54 51.00
C LEU A 206 -44.60 18.97 52.44
N LYS A 207 -43.45 19.62 52.66
CA LYS A 207 -43.09 20.22 53.95
C LYS A 207 -44.00 21.39 54.29
N ASP A 208 -44.28 22.29 53.34
CA ASP A 208 -45.22 23.39 53.53
C ASP A 208 -46.58 22.86 54.02
N LEU A 209 -47.08 21.79 53.39
CA LEU A 209 -48.32 21.13 53.79
C LEU A 209 -48.21 20.54 55.20
N ARG A 210 -47.15 19.79 55.49
CA ARG A 210 -46.90 19.23 56.83
C ARG A 210 -46.94 20.34 57.88
N ASP A 211 -46.23 21.44 57.67
CA ASP A 211 -46.06 22.51 58.65
C ASP A 211 -47.35 23.31 58.88
N ALA A 212 -48.29 23.25 57.93
CA ALA A 212 -49.62 23.83 58.07
C ALA A 212 -50.59 22.99 58.92
N LEU A 213 -50.40 21.66 59.00
CA LEU A 213 -51.33 20.74 59.67
C LEU A 213 -51.57 21.05 61.16
N PRO A 214 -50.57 21.37 61.99
CA PRO A 214 -50.79 21.68 63.41
C PRO A 214 -51.73 22.88 63.62
N ARG A 215 -51.80 23.78 62.64
CA ARG A 215 -52.59 25.03 62.68
C ARG A 215 -53.96 24.91 62.02
N ILE A 216 -54.39 23.70 61.69
CA ILE A 216 -55.65 23.49 60.95
C ILE A 216 -56.88 24.04 61.69
N SER A 217 -56.83 24.14 63.01
CA SER A 217 -57.93 24.69 63.79
C SER A 217 -58.11 26.19 63.61
N ASP A 218 -57.06 26.93 63.28
CA ASP A 218 -57.14 28.36 62.99
C ASP A 218 -58.05 28.60 61.77
N ALA A 219 -57.98 27.69 60.78
CA ALA A 219 -58.79 27.74 59.57
C ALA A 219 -60.30 27.51 59.80
N PHE A 220 -60.71 26.99 60.96
CA PHE A 220 -62.14 26.92 61.33
C PHE A 220 -62.67 28.22 61.94
N ILE A 221 -61.78 29.14 62.34
CA ILE A 221 -62.13 30.39 63.03
C ILE A 221 -61.90 31.60 62.14
N ASP A 222 -60.75 31.65 61.46
CA ASP A 222 -60.33 32.78 60.63
C ASP A 222 -60.41 32.43 59.14
N PRO A 223 -61.25 33.14 58.35
CA PRO A 223 -61.31 32.99 56.90
C PRO A 223 -59.96 33.17 56.20
N ARG A 224 -59.07 34.03 56.71
CA ARG A 224 -57.73 34.23 56.14
C ARG A 224 -56.84 33.00 56.35
N ALA A 225 -56.91 32.38 57.53
CA ALA A 225 -56.20 31.14 57.82
C ALA A 225 -56.71 30.00 56.92
N MET A 226 -58.02 29.93 56.66
CA MET A 226 -58.59 28.97 55.72
C MET A 226 -58.07 29.18 54.29
N GLN A 227 -58.09 30.42 53.81
CA GLN A 227 -57.58 30.76 52.49
C GLN A 227 -56.09 30.41 52.35
N GLY A 228 -55.28 30.69 53.38
CA GLY A 228 -53.88 30.30 53.43
C GLY A 228 -53.68 28.79 53.32
N PHE A 229 -54.48 28.01 54.04
CA PHE A 229 -54.42 26.55 53.97
C PHE A 229 -54.85 26.01 52.58
N GLU A 230 -55.91 26.55 52.00
CA GLU A 230 -56.36 26.20 50.64
C GLU A 230 -55.26 26.48 49.60
N GLN A 231 -54.51 27.59 49.73
CA GLN A 231 -53.38 27.90 48.85
C GLN A 231 -52.23 26.90 49.00
N ILE A 232 -51.91 26.46 50.22
CA ILE A 232 -50.87 25.46 50.47
C ILE A 232 -51.24 24.13 49.80
N ILE A 233 -52.50 23.70 49.93
CA ILE A 233 -53.01 22.50 49.25
C ILE A 233 -52.93 22.65 47.73
N ALA A 234 -53.32 23.79 47.17
CA ALA A 234 -53.28 24.03 45.74
C ALA A 234 -51.84 23.94 45.19
N ARG A 235 -50.87 24.53 45.89
CA ARG A 235 -49.44 24.45 45.52
C ARG A 235 -48.90 23.04 45.61
N TYR A 236 -49.26 22.30 46.67
CA TYR A 236 -48.91 20.89 46.81
C TYR A 236 -49.49 20.05 45.65
N ASN A 237 -50.79 20.20 45.35
CA ASN A 237 -51.44 19.46 44.29
C ASN A 237 -50.78 19.74 42.93
N THR A 238 -50.45 20.99 42.64
CA THR A 238 -49.73 21.38 41.42
C THR A 238 -48.38 20.66 41.31
N ALA A 239 -47.61 20.62 42.40
CA ALA A 239 -46.31 19.93 42.42
C ALA A 239 -46.49 18.40 42.28
N ARG A 240 -47.48 17.82 42.96
CA ARG A 240 -47.83 16.39 42.87
C ARG A 240 -48.25 16.00 41.46
N ASP A 241 -49.08 16.82 40.81
CA ASP A 241 -49.55 16.58 39.45
C ASP A 241 -48.39 16.65 38.46
N SER A 242 -47.46 17.59 38.64
CA SER A 242 -46.22 17.65 37.86
C SER A 242 -45.40 16.36 38.01
N VAL A 243 -45.22 15.85 39.24
CA VAL A 243 -44.50 14.60 39.48
C VAL A 243 -45.22 13.42 38.81
N LEU A 244 -46.54 13.33 38.96
CA LEU A 244 -47.35 12.25 38.40
C LEU A 244 -47.32 12.24 36.86
N GLN A 245 -47.50 13.39 36.23
CA GLN A 245 -47.55 13.52 34.76
C GLN A 245 -46.21 13.16 34.11
N ASN A 246 -45.09 13.51 34.76
CA ASN A 246 -43.77 13.31 34.19
C ASN A 246 -43.11 11.99 34.63
N TYR A 247 -43.69 11.24 35.57
CA TYR A 247 -43.10 10.06 36.16
C TYR A 247 -42.56 9.06 35.12
N ARG A 248 -43.45 8.46 34.31
CA ARG A 248 -43.05 7.42 33.35
C ARG A 248 -42.04 7.94 32.32
N GLY A 249 -42.28 9.15 31.80
CA GLY A 249 -41.39 9.79 30.84
C GLY A 249 -39.99 10.03 31.40
N ASN A 250 -39.89 10.54 32.62
CA ASN A 250 -38.61 10.81 33.29
C ASN A 250 -37.83 9.52 33.55
N VAL A 251 -38.50 8.43 33.94
CA VAL A 251 -37.83 7.12 34.14
C VAL A 251 -37.29 6.58 32.82
N GLU A 252 -38.04 6.65 31.72
CA GLU A 252 -37.57 6.21 30.40
C GLU A 252 -36.40 7.05 29.89
N ILE A 253 -36.46 8.37 30.06
CA ILE A 253 -35.37 9.27 29.71
C ILE A 253 -34.11 8.92 30.50
N VAL A 254 -34.26 8.67 31.81
CA VAL A 254 -33.13 8.28 32.65
C VAL A 254 -32.58 6.91 32.24
N ARG A 255 -33.44 5.95 31.89
CA ARG A 255 -33.01 4.65 31.37
C ARG A 255 -32.17 4.80 30.10
N SER A 256 -32.61 5.65 29.17
CA SER A 256 -31.91 5.87 27.91
C SER A 256 -30.59 6.61 28.06
N LEU A 257 -30.49 7.57 28.98
CA LEU A 257 -29.34 8.47 29.08
C LEU A 257 -28.35 8.09 30.21
N TRP A 258 -28.80 7.39 31.25
CA TRP A 258 -27.98 6.97 32.40
C TRP A 258 -28.02 5.46 32.67
N GLY A 259 -28.87 4.71 31.97
CA GLY A 259 -28.97 3.26 32.09
C GLY A 259 -29.97 2.76 33.14
N GLU A 260 -30.17 1.44 33.15
CA GLU A 260 -31.22 0.76 33.92
C GLU A 260 -31.08 0.91 35.44
N SER A 261 -29.85 1.00 35.96
CA SER A 261 -29.64 1.16 37.41
C SER A 261 -30.20 2.50 37.90
N SER A 262 -29.83 3.59 37.23
CA SER A 262 -30.26 4.94 37.58
C SER A 262 -31.77 5.12 37.40
N ALA A 263 -32.34 4.46 36.38
CA ALA A 263 -33.78 4.46 36.14
C ALA A 263 -34.54 3.80 37.30
N ARG A 264 -34.07 2.65 37.79
CA ARG A 264 -34.69 1.96 38.95
C ARG A 264 -34.61 2.77 40.24
N ASP A 265 -33.48 3.45 40.47
CA ASP A 265 -33.35 4.33 41.64
C ASP A 265 -34.34 5.50 41.58
N LEU A 266 -34.50 6.12 40.41
CA LEU A 266 -35.46 7.19 40.20
C LEU A 266 -36.92 6.69 40.32
N ASP A 267 -37.22 5.52 39.76
CA ASP A 267 -38.53 4.87 39.84
C ASP A 267 -38.97 4.66 41.30
N ALA A 268 -38.05 4.19 42.14
CA ALA A 268 -38.28 4.02 43.57
C ALA A 268 -38.58 5.37 44.30
N VAL A 269 -37.99 6.48 43.85
CA VAL A 269 -38.29 7.81 44.39
C VAL A 269 -39.72 8.22 44.04
N TYR A 270 -40.14 8.05 42.78
CA TYR A 270 -41.51 8.36 42.35
C TYR A 270 -42.55 7.49 43.04
N GLU A 271 -42.32 6.18 43.15
CA GLU A 271 -43.19 5.26 43.88
C GLU A 271 -43.32 5.67 45.35
N LYS A 272 -42.21 6.03 46.00
CA LYS A 272 -42.25 6.55 47.38
C LYS A 272 -43.06 7.83 47.47
N ALA A 273 -42.86 8.77 46.56
CA ALA A 273 -43.54 10.06 46.54
C ALA A 273 -45.06 9.92 46.30
N LEU A 274 -45.47 9.13 45.32
CA LEU A 274 -46.85 9.05 44.86
C LEU A 274 -47.67 8.03 45.65
N VAL A 275 -47.10 6.87 45.96
CA VAL A 275 -47.84 5.80 46.65
C VAL A 275 -47.68 5.93 48.16
N SER A 276 -46.44 5.84 48.67
CA SER A 276 -46.23 5.83 50.13
C SER A 276 -46.58 7.16 50.80
N VAL A 277 -46.22 8.28 50.16
CA VAL A 277 -46.46 9.61 50.73
C VAL A 277 -47.83 10.14 50.31
N HIS A 278 -48.07 10.35 49.02
CA HIS A 278 -49.31 10.98 48.59
C HIS A 278 -50.53 10.10 48.86
N GLN A 279 -50.61 8.91 48.26
CA GLN A 279 -51.80 8.06 48.34
C GLN A 279 -52.11 7.57 49.76
N GLN A 280 -51.09 7.14 50.51
CA GLN A 280 -51.31 6.57 51.85
C GLN A 280 -51.39 7.62 52.98
N THR A 281 -50.75 8.79 52.82
CA THR A 281 -50.63 9.77 53.91
C THR A 281 -51.38 11.07 53.62
N VAL A 282 -51.24 11.64 52.43
CA VAL A 282 -51.80 12.97 52.11
C VAL A 282 -53.25 12.88 51.60
N LEU A 283 -53.55 11.96 50.68
CA LEU A 283 -54.87 11.82 50.07
C LEU A 283 -56.01 11.65 51.10
N PRO A 284 -55.84 10.91 52.22
CA PRO A 284 -56.89 10.80 53.25
C PRO A 284 -57.25 12.13 53.93
N LEU A 285 -56.42 13.18 53.84
CA LEU A 285 -56.76 14.51 54.36
C LEU A 285 -58.01 15.10 53.69
N ASN A 286 -58.30 14.73 52.43
CA ASN A 286 -59.51 15.18 51.76
C ASN A 286 -60.75 14.76 52.56
N THR A 287 -60.79 13.52 53.03
CA THR A 287 -61.91 12.98 53.80
C THR A 287 -61.88 13.41 55.27
N PHE A 288 -60.70 13.45 55.88
CA PHE A 288 -60.63 13.67 57.33
C PHE A 288 -60.56 15.15 57.73
N VAL A 289 -60.13 16.02 56.83
CA VAL A 289 -59.97 17.46 57.09
C VAL A 289 -60.85 18.28 56.16
N LEU A 290 -60.75 18.10 54.84
CA LEU A 290 -61.49 18.95 53.89
C LEU A 290 -63.00 18.73 53.95
N ASP A 291 -63.47 17.50 54.09
CA ASP A 291 -64.89 17.22 54.28
C ASP A 291 -65.42 17.79 55.60
N GLN A 292 -64.58 17.98 56.62
CA GLN A 292 -65.01 18.63 57.87
C GLN A 292 -65.27 20.12 57.65
N PHE A 293 -64.48 20.80 56.81
CA PHE A 293 -64.78 22.17 56.41
C PHE A 293 -66.06 22.25 55.58
N ARG A 294 -66.26 21.32 54.64
CA ARG A 294 -67.48 21.25 53.81
C ARG A 294 -68.73 21.02 54.66
N ALA A 295 -68.69 20.07 55.59
CA ALA A 295 -69.80 19.75 56.48
C ALA A 295 -70.17 20.91 57.42
N VAL A 296 -69.20 21.71 57.86
CA VAL A 296 -69.48 22.93 58.64
C VAL A 296 -70.14 24.01 57.78
N ARG A 297 -69.66 24.22 56.55
CA ARG A 297 -70.26 25.17 55.61
C ARG A 297 -71.68 24.77 55.18
N ALA A 298 -71.97 23.47 55.14
CA ALA A 298 -73.29 22.90 54.84
C ALA A 298 -74.21 22.78 56.07
N GLU A 299 -73.78 23.25 57.25
CA GLU A 299 -74.52 23.17 58.52
C GLU A 299 -74.85 21.73 59.00
N GLU A 300 -74.21 20.72 58.43
CA GLU A 300 -74.43 19.30 58.76
C GLU A 300 -73.80 18.89 60.11
N VAL A 301 -72.73 19.59 60.52
CA VAL A 301 -71.97 19.27 61.73
C VAL A 301 -71.63 20.54 62.51
N ARG A 302 -71.75 20.47 63.84
CA ARG A 302 -71.35 21.56 64.74
C ARG A 302 -69.85 21.91 64.55
N PRO A 303 -69.49 23.20 64.40
CA PRO A 303 -68.11 23.63 64.15
C PRO A 303 -67.09 23.07 65.15
N ALA A 304 -67.42 23.04 66.44
CA ALA A 304 -66.53 22.53 67.48
C ALA A 304 -66.21 21.03 67.32
N LYS A 305 -67.18 20.21 66.88
CA LYS A 305 -67.01 18.77 66.66
C LYS A 305 -66.17 18.52 65.40
N ALA A 306 -66.48 19.22 64.32
CA ALA A 306 -65.73 19.15 63.06
C ALA A 306 -64.27 19.58 63.24
N ARG A 307 -64.03 20.69 63.95
CA ARG A 307 -62.71 21.20 64.30
C ARG A 307 -61.88 20.17 65.07
N LYS A 308 -62.45 19.56 66.12
CA LYS A 308 -61.75 18.54 66.93
C LYS A 308 -61.39 17.32 66.09
N LYS A 309 -62.30 16.86 65.23
CA LYS A 309 -62.06 15.72 64.34
C LYS A 309 -60.95 16.03 63.33
N ALA A 310 -61.03 17.18 62.65
CA ALA A 310 -60.02 17.63 61.70
C ALA A 310 -58.64 17.79 62.36
N GLN A 311 -58.58 18.35 63.58
CA GLN A 311 -57.32 18.52 64.31
C GLN A 311 -56.68 17.19 64.70
N ASN A 312 -57.47 16.22 65.18
CA ASN A 312 -56.94 14.88 65.50
C ASN A 312 -56.33 14.21 64.26
N SER A 313 -57.05 14.24 63.13
CA SER A 313 -56.56 13.67 61.89
C SER A 313 -55.36 14.42 61.31
N ALA A 314 -55.33 15.75 61.41
CA ALA A 314 -54.19 16.55 60.99
C ALA A 314 -52.93 16.23 61.82
N ASN A 315 -53.06 16.03 63.13
CA ASN A 315 -51.95 15.63 64.00
C ASN A 315 -51.42 14.23 63.65
N GLU A 316 -52.31 13.28 63.34
CA GLU A 316 -51.90 11.95 62.89
C GLU A 316 -51.15 12.01 61.55
N THR A 317 -51.68 12.75 60.58
CA THR A 317 -51.01 12.97 59.29
C THR A 317 -49.68 13.70 59.45
N PHE A 318 -49.61 14.70 60.33
CA PHE A 318 -48.36 15.40 60.66
C PHE A 318 -47.28 14.44 61.16
N ALA A 319 -47.63 13.52 62.08
CA ALA A 319 -46.70 12.51 62.57
C ALA A 319 -46.23 11.56 61.45
N LYS A 320 -47.15 11.10 60.59
CA LYS A 320 -46.81 10.25 59.44
C LYS A 320 -45.90 10.96 58.44
N LEU A 321 -46.16 12.23 58.14
CA LEU A 321 -45.32 13.04 57.25
C LEU A 321 -43.94 13.31 57.84
N ASN A 322 -43.84 13.57 59.15
CA ASN A 322 -42.53 13.69 59.81
C ASN A 322 -41.69 12.43 59.72
N ALA A 323 -42.32 11.25 59.76
CA ALA A 323 -41.62 9.98 59.58
C ALA A 323 -41.23 9.74 58.10
N ALA A 324 -42.10 10.12 57.16
CA ALA A 324 -41.93 9.77 55.75
C ALA A 324 -41.01 10.73 54.96
N ILE A 325 -41.06 12.04 55.25
CA ILE A 325 -40.33 13.07 54.50
C ILE A 325 -38.81 12.84 54.52
N PRO A 326 -38.15 12.57 55.66
CA PRO A 326 -36.68 12.39 55.67
C PRO A 326 -36.21 11.25 54.78
N GLY A 327 -36.96 10.14 54.73
CA GLY A 327 -36.67 9.02 53.84
C GLY A 327 -36.84 9.38 52.37
N LEU A 328 -37.91 10.12 52.02
CA LEU A 328 -38.12 10.61 50.67
C LEU A 328 -36.98 11.56 50.23
N GLU A 329 -36.58 12.49 51.08
CA GLU A 329 -35.49 13.43 50.78
C GLU A 329 -34.15 12.71 50.59
N THR A 330 -33.87 11.72 51.45
CA THR A 330 -32.64 10.92 51.36
C THR A 330 -32.60 10.15 50.04
N ASN A 331 -33.70 9.49 49.68
CA ASN A 331 -33.80 8.77 48.42
C ASN A 331 -33.68 9.71 47.22
N THR A 332 -34.35 10.86 47.27
CA THR A 332 -34.29 11.90 46.22
C THR A 332 -32.86 12.39 46.03
N ARG A 333 -32.17 12.80 47.10
CA ARG A 333 -30.79 13.26 47.03
C ARG A 333 -29.84 12.18 46.52
N THR A 334 -30.02 10.94 46.97
CA THR A 334 -29.18 9.81 46.54
C THR A 334 -29.36 9.53 45.05
N ALA A 335 -30.60 9.49 44.57
CA ALA A 335 -30.88 9.27 43.15
C ALA A 335 -30.34 10.43 42.30
N LEU A 336 -30.58 11.69 42.70
CA LEU A 336 -30.08 12.86 41.97
C LEU A 336 -28.56 12.93 41.96
N ALA A 337 -27.88 12.63 43.07
CA ALA A 337 -26.43 12.61 43.14
C ALA A 337 -25.81 11.57 42.19
N LYS A 338 -26.45 10.40 42.05
CA LYS A 338 -26.03 9.38 41.06
C LYS A 338 -26.19 9.86 39.62
N LEU A 339 -27.29 10.56 39.32
CA LEU A 339 -27.48 11.14 37.98
C LEU A 339 -26.43 12.21 37.70
N GLU A 340 -26.15 13.08 38.66
CA GLU A 340 -25.16 14.16 38.53
C GLU A 340 -23.73 13.63 38.36
N ALA A 341 -23.36 12.58 39.09
CA ALA A 341 -22.04 11.97 39.02
C ALA A 341 -21.69 11.35 37.65
N LEU A 342 -22.69 11.12 36.80
CA LEU A 342 -22.52 10.53 35.46
C LEU A 342 -22.60 11.58 34.34
N ILE A 343 -22.77 12.86 34.68
CA ILE A 343 -22.73 13.99 33.74
C ILE A 343 -21.29 14.50 33.55
N HIS A 344 -20.44 14.26 34.55
CA HIS A 344 -19.02 14.64 34.61
C HIS A 344 -18.15 13.41 34.48
#